data_AF-A0A2I0AEF9-F1
#
_entry.id   AF-A0A2I0AEF9-F1
#
_cell.length_a   1.000
_cell.length_b   1.000
_cell.length_c   1.000
_cell.angle_alpha   90.00
_cell.angle_beta   90.00
_cell.angle_gamma   90.00
#
_symmetry.space_group_name_H-M   'P 1'
#
loop_
_entity.id
_entity.type
_entity.pdbx_description
1 polymer ?
#
loop_
_entity_poly.entity_id
_entity_poly.type
_entity_poly.pdbx_seq_one_letter_code
_entity_poly.pdbx_strand_id
1 'polypeptide(L)'
;MTGISSIFTSYVPCSDRDKVRIADSSFTPIIGKGAIKCSSSFSLSSVLHVPSFPANLLSISSITKDLNCKVTFFLSHCVLQKLAMEEIIGVSKMCNGLYLLDNFEPCSKQTGLMQSNSSKVVAREVLLHHRRLGHLSSIALSKLFPNLSYACKKLDLSCDACEFAKLTRSTYVFSGTKSEKLFDVIHSDVWGPCSTTFLFGHKWFVTFIDCFSRTTWVYLLKHKNEVFQSFLSCLEW
;
A
#
# COMPACT_ATOMS: atom_id res chain seq x y z
N MET A 1 8.74 23.75 -20.68
CA MET A 1 10.06 24.01 -20.08
C MET A 1 10.31 22.97 -19.01
N THR A 2 11.54 22.54 -18.82
CA THR A 2 11.92 21.53 -17.82
C THR A 2 13.31 21.83 -17.25
N GLY A 3 13.53 21.53 -15.98
CA GLY A 3 14.86 21.51 -15.36
C GLY A 3 15.60 20.19 -15.51
N ILE A 4 14.95 19.18 -16.09
CA ILE A 4 15.48 17.80 -16.19
C ILE A 4 16.00 17.56 -17.60
N SER A 5 17.29 17.27 -17.74
CA SER A 5 17.93 16.95 -19.04
C SER A 5 17.67 15.51 -19.51
N SER A 6 17.44 14.57 -18.59
CA SER A 6 17.31 13.14 -18.89
C SER A 6 16.03 12.75 -19.65
N ILE A 7 15.05 13.65 -19.73
CA ILE A 7 13.76 13.39 -20.39
C ILE A 7 13.75 13.78 -21.87
N PHE A 8 14.82 14.38 -22.39
CA PHE A 8 14.93 14.75 -23.79
C PHE A 8 15.28 13.55 -24.67
N THR A 9 14.54 13.38 -25.77
CA THR A 9 14.83 12.39 -26.82
C THR A 9 15.74 12.93 -27.90
N SER A 10 15.70 14.25 -28.13
CA SER A 10 16.67 14.98 -28.93
C SER A 10 17.10 16.21 -28.15
N TYR A 11 18.38 16.58 -28.23
CA TYR A 11 18.92 17.69 -27.45
C TYR A 11 19.91 18.48 -28.28
N VAL A 12 19.66 19.78 -28.41
CA VAL A 12 20.54 20.74 -29.05
C VAL A 12 20.95 21.76 -27.99
N PRO A 13 22.24 21.86 -27.62
CA PRO A 13 22.70 22.89 -26.71
C PRO A 13 22.47 24.28 -27.32
N CYS A 14 21.97 25.22 -26.52
CA CYS A 14 21.80 26.60 -26.94
C CYS A 14 23.03 27.42 -26.52
N SER A 15 23.40 28.40 -27.34
CA SER A 15 24.42 29.38 -26.96
C SER A 15 23.87 30.30 -25.85
N ASP A 16 24.74 30.77 -24.93
CA ASP A 16 24.43 31.49 -23.68
C ASP A 16 23.62 32.81 -23.79
N ARG A 17 23.11 33.14 -24.97
CA ARG A 17 22.39 34.39 -25.24
C ARG A 17 20.91 34.35 -24.85
N ASP A 18 20.28 33.19 -24.91
CA ASP A 18 18.84 33.07 -24.64
C ASP A 18 18.56 32.86 -23.15
N LYS A 19 17.71 33.73 -22.58
CA LYS A 19 17.34 33.72 -21.16
C LYS A 19 15.82 33.77 -21.00
N VAL A 20 15.31 33.12 -19.96
CA VAL A 20 13.90 33.24 -19.55
C VAL A 20 13.80 34.08 -18.28
N ARG A 21 12.82 34.97 -18.24
CA ARG A 21 12.47 35.74 -17.06
C ARG A 21 11.53 34.93 -16.16
N ILE A 22 11.89 34.77 -14.89
CA ILE A 22 11.08 34.05 -13.88
C ILE A 22 10.19 35.05 -13.12
N ALA A 23 9.20 34.53 -12.38
CA ALA A 23 8.26 35.31 -11.57
C ALA A 23 8.93 36.19 -10.49
N ASP A 24 10.12 35.83 -10.03
CA ASP A 24 10.96 36.65 -9.12
C ASP A 24 11.67 37.81 -9.84
N SER A 25 11.35 38.02 -11.12
CA SER A 25 11.93 39.01 -12.04
C SER A 25 13.39 38.77 -12.46
N SER A 26 14.00 37.67 -12.00
CA SER A 26 15.35 37.27 -12.40
C SER A 26 15.37 36.62 -13.79
N PHE A 27 16.56 36.53 -14.39
CA PHE A 27 16.78 35.87 -15.67
C PHE A 27 17.62 34.62 -15.50
N THR A 28 17.15 33.51 -16.05
CA THR A 28 17.87 32.23 -16.04
C THR A 28 18.22 31.78 -17.46
N PRO A 29 19.43 31.27 -17.70
CA PRO A 29 19.87 30.86 -19.03
C PRO A 29 19.13 29.62 -19.51
N ILE A 30 18.88 29.56 -20.82
CA ILE A 30 18.40 28.37 -21.51
C ILE A 30 19.62 27.59 -22.01
N ILE A 31 19.86 26.41 -21.43
CA ILE A 31 21.07 25.63 -21.72
C ILE A 31 20.89 24.72 -22.94
N GLY A 32 19.64 24.46 -23.32
CA GLY A 32 19.35 23.68 -24.51
C GLY A 32 17.89 23.67 -24.90
N LYS A 33 17.64 23.16 -26.09
CA LYS A 33 16.31 22.94 -26.65
C LYS A 33 16.24 21.55 -27.24
N GLY A 34 15.09 20.92 -27.15
CA GLY A 34 14.95 19.57 -27.67
C GLY A 34 13.53 19.04 -27.65
N ALA A 35 13.38 17.84 -28.20
CA ALA A 35 12.12 17.13 -28.16
C ALA A 35 12.02 16.25 -26.91
N ILE A 36 10.82 16.19 -26.34
CA ILE A 36 10.49 15.32 -25.20
C ILE A 36 9.31 14.44 -25.60
N LYS A 37 9.41 13.16 -25.31
CA LYS A 37 8.27 12.24 -25.39
C LYS A 37 7.55 12.26 -24.04
N CYS A 38 6.41 12.93 -23.98
CA CYS A 38 5.65 13.11 -22.74
C CYS A 38 4.85 11.87 -22.36
N SER A 39 4.32 11.17 -23.36
CA SER A 39 3.56 9.93 -23.17
C SER A 39 3.75 9.00 -24.38
N SER A 40 3.14 7.82 -24.35
CA SER A 40 3.03 6.96 -25.53
C SER A 40 2.26 7.62 -26.69
N SER A 41 1.41 8.60 -26.38
CA SER A 41 0.47 9.22 -27.33
C SER A 41 0.93 10.54 -27.93
N PHE A 42 1.86 11.28 -27.31
CA PHE A 42 2.35 12.53 -27.89
C PHE A 42 3.77 12.95 -27.48
N SER A 43 4.41 13.74 -28.34
CA SER A 43 5.71 14.35 -28.16
C SER A 43 5.64 15.86 -28.34
N LEU A 44 6.52 16.58 -27.64
CA LEU A 44 6.70 18.02 -27.77
C LEU A 44 8.06 18.25 -28.41
N SER A 45 8.14 19.03 -29.49
CA SER A 45 9.35 19.15 -30.30
C SER A 45 10.27 20.31 -29.87
N SER A 46 9.72 21.30 -29.17
CA SER A 46 10.39 22.57 -28.86
C SER A 46 10.42 22.86 -27.35
N VAL A 47 10.93 21.92 -26.54
CA VAL A 47 11.03 22.11 -25.09
C VAL A 47 12.35 22.77 -24.71
N LEU A 48 12.28 23.80 -23.86
CA LEU A 48 13.44 24.51 -23.32
C LEU A 48 13.94 23.83 -22.04
N HIS A 49 15.26 23.63 -21.96
CA HIS A 49 15.97 23.12 -20.79
C HIS A 49 16.52 24.28 -19.95
N VAL A 50 16.00 24.42 -18.73
CA VAL A 50 16.34 25.49 -17.78
C VAL A 50 16.58 24.83 -16.41
N PRO A 51 17.83 24.44 -16.07
CA PRO A 51 18.11 23.61 -14.88
C PRO A 51 17.74 24.26 -13.54
N SER A 52 17.76 25.59 -13.48
CA SER A 52 17.38 26.35 -12.28
C SER A 52 15.87 26.36 -12.01
N PHE A 53 15.06 25.77 -12.89
CA PHE A 53 13.61 25.80 -12.78
C PHE A 53 13.08 24.57 -12.03
N PRO A 54 12.38 24.74 -10.89
CA PRO A 54 12.04 23.64 -9.99
C PRO A 54 10.87 22.77 -10.46
N ALA A 55 10.07 23.24 -11.43
CA ALA A 55 8.87 22.56 -11.89
C ALA A 55 8.74 22.56 -13.43
N ASN A 56 8.09 21.54 -13.98
CA ASN A 56 7.85 21.49 -15.42
C ASN A 56 6.64 22.36 -15.78
N LEU A 57 6.84 23.30 -16.70
CA LEU A 57 5.78 24.17 -17.20
C LEU A 57 5.45 23.84 -18.64
N LEU A 58 4.16 23.68 -18.90
CA LEU A 58 3.61 23.43 -20.23
C LEU A 58 2.87 24.67 -20.70
N SER A 59 3.36 25.28 -21.78
CA SER A 59 2.69 26.42 -22.38
C SER A 59 1.48 25.95 -23.18
N ILE A 60 0.30 26.52 -22.90
CA ILE A 60 -0.95 26.23 -23.62
C ILE A 60 -0.76 26.54 -25.11
N SER A 61 -0.20 27.71 -25.44
CA SER A 61 -0.02 28.12 -26.84
C SER A 61 0.94 27.21 -27.59
N SER A 62 1.92 26.63 -26.90
CA SER A 62 2.87 25.68 -27.50
C SER A 62 2.21 24.33 -27.73
N ILE A 63 1.51 23.78 -26.73
CA ILE A 63 0.88 22.45 -26.88
C ILE A 63 -0.26 22.45 -27.90
N THR A 64 -1.06 23.51 -27.96
CA THR A 64 -2.17 23.60 -28.94
C THR A 64 -1.65 23.65 -30.37
N LYS A 65 -0.50 24.30 -30.60
CA LYS A 65 0.16 24.37 -31.91
C LYS A 65 0.84 23.05 -32.28
N ASP A 66 1.59 22.46 -31.35
CA ASP A 66 2.36 21.24 -31.60
C ASP A 66 1.45 20.01 -31.82
N LEU A 67 0.33 19.93 -31.10
CA LEU A 67 -0.57 18.76 -31.14
C LEU A 67 -1.85 18.97 -31.94
N ASN A 68 -2.05 20.17 -32.50
CA ASN A 68 -3.30 20.59 -33.15
C ASN A 68 -4.53 20.23 -32.29
N CYS A 69 -4.53 20.73 -31.05
CA CYS A 69 -5.51 20.40 -30.03
C CYS A 69 -6.19 21.64 -29.46
N LYS A 70 -7.37 21.47 -28.87
CA LYS A 70 -8.06 22.48 -28.07
C LYS A 70 -7.94 22.16 -26.59
N VAL A 71 -7.91 23.20 -25.76
CA VAL A 71 -7.97 23.09 -24.31
C VAL A 71 -9.27 23.70 -23.83
N THR A 72 -10.08 22.93 -23.11
CA THR A 72 -11.34 23.38 -22.52
C THR A 72 -11.18 23.46 -21.01
N PHE A 73 -11.47 24.63 -20.42
CA PHE A 73 -11.36 24.86 -18.99
C PHE A 73 -12.72 24.72 -18.30
N PHE A 74 -12.72 23.98 -17.19
CA PHE A 74 -13.85 23.83 -16.29
C PHE A 74 -13.45 24.35 -14.89
N LEU A 75 -14.45 24.47 -14.01
CA LEU A 75 -14.25 24.95 -12.64
C LEU A 75 -13.19 24.15 -11.85
N SER A 76 -13.09 22.84 -12.10
CA SER A 76 -12.23 21.93 -11.34
C SER A 76 -11.11 21.27 -12.14
N HIS A 77 -11.11 21.39 -13.46
CA HIS A 77 -10.24 20.61 -14.33
C HIS A 77 -10.10 21.27 -15.71
N CYS A 78 -9.13 20.83 -16.52
CA CYS A 78 -9.09 21.16 -17.95
C CYS A 78 -8.94 19.90 -18.80
N VAL A 79 -9.48 19.94 -20.01
CA VAL A 79 -9.43 18.82 -20.95
C VAL A 79 -8.66 19.25 -22.19
N LEU A 80 -7.61 18.50 -22.53
CA LEU A 80 -6.90 18.63 -23.80
C LEU A 80 -7.47 17.62 -24.80
N GLN A 81 -8.01 18.10 -25.90
CA GLN A 81 -8.68 17.27 -26.91
C GLN A 81 -8.11 17.55 -28.29
N LYS A 82 -7.77 16.50 -29.03
CA LYS A 82 -7.25 16.60 -30.39
C LYS A 82 -8.38 17.01 -31.35
N LEU A 83 -8.10 17.96 -32.24
CA LEU A 83 -9.14 18.49 -33.14
C LEU A 83 -9.57 17.49 -34.22
N ALA A 84 -8.66 16.61 -34.65
CA ALA A 84 -8.90 15.73 -35.80
C ALA A 84 -9.73 14.47 -35.49
N MET A 85 -9.75 13.99 -34.24
CA MET A 85 -10.29 12.67 -33.88
C MET A 85 -11.22 12.70 -32.66
N GLU A 86 -11.53 13.88 -32.12
CA GLU A 86 -12.20 14.07 -30.82
C GLU A 86 -11.58 13.29 -29.63
N GLU A 87 -10.35 12.78 -29.80
CA GLU A 87 -9.64 12.01 -28.79
C GLU A 87 -9.12 12.91 -27.66
N ILE A 88 -9.32 12.48 -26.42
CA ILE A 88 -8.80 13.17 -25.23
C ILE A 88 -7.32 12.82 -25.07
N ILE A 89 -6.46 13.83 -25.20
CA ILE A 89 -5.00 13.71 -25.03
C ILE A 89 -4.65 13.60 -23.54
N GLY A 90 -5.39 14.33 -22.71
CA GLY A 90 -5.22 14.31 -21.26
C GLY A 90 -6.22 15.19 -20.54
N VAL A 91 -6.43 14.88 -19.26
CA VAL A 91 -7.24 15.66 -18.32
C VAL A 91 -6.32 16.16 -17.24
N SER A 92 -6.44 17.45 -16.89
CA SER A 92 -5.70 18.07 -15.80
C SER A 92 -6.64 18.40 -14.64
N LYS A 93 -6.14 18.36 -13.41
CA LYS A 93 -6.91 18.77 -12.22
C LYS A 93 -6.44 20.15 -11.74
N MET A 94 -7.38 21.01 -11.36
CA MET A 94 -7.03 22.27 -10.70
C MET A 94 -6.58 22.00 -9.26
N CYS A 95 -5.37 22.44 -8.93
CA CYS A 95 -4.79 22.42 -7.59
C CYS A 95 -4.09 23.76 -7.35
N ASN A 96 -4.54 24.53 -6.34
CA ASN A 96 -3.93 25.81 -5.94
C ASN A 96 -3.75 26.80 -7.10
N GLY A 97 -4.74 26.90 -8.00
CA GLY A 97 -4.70 27.80 -9.16
C GLY A 97 -3.84 27.30 -10.34
N LEU A 98 -3.25 26.11 -10.26
CA LEU A 98 -2.51 25.45 -11.34
C LEU A 98 -3.25 24.22 -11.85
N TYR A 99 -3.06 23.90 -13.13
CA TYR A 99 -3.63 22.72 -13.78
C TYR A 99 -2.57 21.63 -13.90
N LEU A 100 -2.68 20.58 -13.08
CA LEU A 100 -1.72 19.47 -13.05
C LEU A 100 -2.12 18.40 -14.05
N LEU A 101 -1.23 18.09 -15.00
CA LEU A 101 -1.43 17.05 -16.01
C LEU A 101 -0.81 15.72 -15.54
N ASP A 102 -1.65 14.73 -15.23
CA ASP A 102 -1.27 13.51 -14.47
C ASP A 102 -0.61 12.38 -15.31
N ASN A 103 -0.14 12.69 -16.53
CA ASN A 103 0.28 11.67 -17.51
C ASN A 103 1.78 11.66 -17.88
N PHE A 104 2.65 12.29 -17.08
CA PHE A 104 4.10 12.28 -17.32
C PHE A 104 4.80 11.11 -16.62
N GLU A 105 4.77 9.93 -17.23
CA GLU A 105 5.75 8.86 -16.94
C GLU A 105 6.84 8.96 -18.02
N PRO A 106 7.97 9.65 -17.80
CA PRO A 106 9.09 9.61 -18.72
C PRO A 106 9.60 8.17 -18.79
N CYS A 107 9.78 7.66 -20.01
CA CYS A 107 10.29 6.33 -20.27
C CYS A 107 11.75 6.19 -19.79
N SER A 108 11.96 5.95 -18.50
CA SER A 108 13.24 5.54 -17.95
C SER A 108 13.20 4.03 -17.68
N LYS A 109 13.90 3.29 -18.53
CA LYS A 109 14.43 1.93 -18.34
C LYS A 109 13.54 0.97 -17.54
N GLN A 110 12.76 0.20 -18.30
CA GLN A 110 12.17 -1.05 -17.82
C GLN A 110 13.26 -2.01 -17.34
N THR A 111 13.32 -2.20 -16.03
CA THR A 111 13.41 -3.53 -15.45
C THR A 111 12.38 -3.57 -14.32
N GLY A 112 11.26 -4.25 -14.58
CA GLY A 112 10.18 -4.48 -13.61
C GLY A 112 8.87 -3.76 -13.94
N LEU A 113 7.91 -4.55 -14.44
CA LEU A 113 6.46 -4.31 -14.42
C LEU A 113 5.94 -3.07 -15.19
N MET A 114 5.57 -3.31 -16.46
CA MET A 114 4.57 -2.46 -17.13
C MET A 114 3.23 -2.54 -16.39
N GLN A 115 2.93 -1.54 -15.56
CA GLN A 115 1.55 -1.23 -15.17
C GLN A 115 1.10 0.01 -15.91
N SER A 116 0.29 -0.21 -16.94
CA SER A 116 -0.43 0.84 -17.66
C SER A 116 -1.31 1.64 -16.70
N ASN A 117 -1.52 2.94 -16.94
CA ASN A 117 -2.47 3.77 -16.18
C ASN A 117 -3.91 3.19 -16.16
N SER A 118 -4.26 2.37 -17.15
CA SER A 118 -5.48 1.56 -17.15
C SER A 118 -5.51 0.57 -15.98
N SER A 119 -4.39 -0.07 -15.65
CA SER A 119 -4.29 -1.03 -14.55
C SER A 119 -4.50 -0.39 -13.17
N LYS A 120 -4.07 0.86 -12.95
CA LYS A 120 -4.30 1.58 -11.69
C LYS A 120 -5.76 2.00 -11.50
N VAL A 121 -6.43 2.45 -12.57
CA VAL A 121 -7.86 2.78 -12.54
C VAL A 121 -8.68 1.53 -12.26
N VAL A 122 -8.39 0.44 -12.98
CA VAL A 122 -9.05 -0.85 -12.80
C VAL A 122 -8.74 -1.44 -11.41
N ALA A 123 -7.52 -1.31 -10.90
CA ALA A 123 -7.18 -1.73 -9.54
C ALA A 123 -7.98 -0.97 -8.49
N ARG A 124 -8.16 0.34 -8.67
CA ARG A 124 -8.97 1.17 -7.76
C ARG A 124 -10.43 0.77 -7.82
N GLU A 125 -10.94 0.44 -9.00
CA GLU A 125 -12.30 -0.06 -9.18
C GLU A 125 -12.50 -1.43 -8.51
N VAL A 126 -11.56 -2.36 -8.68
CA VAL A 126 -11.61 -3.66 -8.01
C VAL A 126 -11.53 -3.50 -6.48
N LEU A 127 -10.65 -2.63 -5.99
CA LEU A 127 -10.53 -2.35 -4.54
C LEU A 127 -11.80 -1.70 -3.97
N LEU A 128 -12.47 -0.85 -4.74
CA LEU A 128 -13.76 -0.27 -4.36
C LEU A 128 -14.85 -1.35 -4.25
N HIS A 129 -14.95 -2.25 -5.23
CA HIS A 129 -15.91 -3.36 -5.19
C HIS A 129 -15.61 -4.34 -4.05
N HIS A 130 -14.33 -4.64 -3.82
CA HIS A 130 -13.86 -5.40 -2.67
C HIS A 130 -14.38 -4.81 -1.35
N ARG A 131 -14.22 -3.50 -1.13
CA ARG A 131 -14.69 -2.83 0.09
C ARG A 131 -16.22 -2.79 0.19
N ARG A 132 -16.92 -2.45 -0.89
CA ARG A 132 -18.40 -2.33 -0.91
C ARG A 132 -19.11 -3.66 -0.71
N LEU A 133 -18.50 -4.77 -1.13
CA LEU A 133 -19.06 -6.12 -1.01
C LEU A 133 -18.53 -6.86 0.24
N GLY A 134 -18.06 -6.12 1.26
CA GLY A 134 -17.67 -6.73 2.53
C GLY A 134 -16.38 -7.52 2.47
N HIS A 135 -15.36 -6.99 1.78
CA HIS A 135 -14.04 -7.58 1.68
C HIS A 135 -13.99 -8.93 0.96
N LEU A 136 -14.85 -9.10 -0.04
CA LEU A 136 -14.95 -10.31 -0.85
C LEU A 136 -13.59 -10.67 -1.49
N SER A 137 -13.27 -11.96 -1.57
CA SER A 137 -12.00 -12.42 -2.14
C SER A 137 -11.85 -12.02 -3.61
N SER A 138 -10.61 -11.87 -4.08
CA SER A 138 -10.31 -11.60 -5.49
C SER A 138 -10.94 -12.63 -6.43
N ILE A 139 -10.97 -13.90 -6.02
CA ILE A 139 -11.60 -15.00 -6.75
C ILE A 139 -13.11 -14.77 -6.87
N ALA A 140 -13.79 -14.40 -5.78
CA ALA A 140 -15.22 -14.14 -5.79
C ALA A 140 -15.56 -12.92 -6.66
N LEU A 141 -14.79 -11.83 -6.55
CA LEU A 141 -14.93 -10.65 -7.40
C LEU A 141 -14.71 -10.96 -8.88
N SER A 142 -13.78 -11.84 -9.21
CA SER A 142 -13.51 -12.25 -10.60
C SER A 142 -14.68 -12.99 -11.27
N LYS A 143 -15.53 -13.64 -10.45
CA LYS A 143 -16.75 -14.32 -10.92
C LYS A 143 -17.92 -13.34 -11.08
N LEU A 144 -18.05 -12.38 -10.15
CA LEU A 144 -19.12 -11.38 -10.18
C LEU A 144 -18.90 -10.30 -11.24
N PHE A 145 -17.64 -9.97 -11.53
CA PHE A 145 -17.27 -8.96 -12.53
C PHE A 145 -16.30 -9.57 -13.54
N PRO A 146 -16.82 -10.31 -14.56
CA PRO A 146 -15.99 -10.94 -15.59
C PRO A 146 -15.08 -9.96 -16.32
N ASN A 147 -15.57 -8.73 -16.54
CA ASN A 147 -14.84 -7.64 -17.19
C ASN A 147 -13.62 -7.17 -16.39
N LEU A 148 -13.60 -7.42 -15.07
CA LEU A 148 -12.51 -7.09 -14.15
C LEU A 148 -11.69 -8.34 -13.74
N SER A 149 -12.01 -9.51 -14.29
CA SER A 149 -11.43 -10.81 -13.90
C SER A 149 -9.91 -10.85 -14.08
N TYR A 150 -9.41 -10.25 -15.17
CA TYR A 150 -7.95 -10.16 -15.43
C TYR A 150 -7.24 -9.36 -14.34
N ALA A 151 -7.85 -8.26 -13.89
CA ALA A 151 -7.33 -7.42 -12.82
C ALA A 151 -7.37 -8.13 -11.46
N CYS A 152 -8.47 -8.81 -11.14
CA CYS A 152 -8.60 -9.59 -9.90
C CYS A 152 -7.55 -10.71 -9.75
N LYS A 153 -7.06 -11.29 -10.86
CA LYS A 153 -6.06 -12.38 -10.83
C LYS A 153 -4.61 -11.90 -10.76
N LYS A 154 -4.34 -10.69 -11.27
CA LYS A 154 -2.97 -10.18 -11.45
C LYS A 154 -2.59 -9.11 -10.43
N LEU A 155 -3.57 -8.43 -9.84
CA LEU A 155 -3.33 -7.42 -8.83
C LEU A 155 -3.39 -8.07 -7.45
N ASP A 156 -2.30 -7.93 -6.72
CA ASP A 156 -2.30 -8.15 -5.28
C ASP A 156 -3.12 -7.01 -4.66
N LEU A 157 -4.33 -7.31 -4.22
CA LEU A 157 -5.23 -6.34 -3.60
C LEU A 157 -4.71 -6.05 -2.19
N SER A 158 -3.84 -5.06 -2.05
CA SER A 158 -3.45 -4.56 -0.74
C SER A 158 -4.63 -3.83 -0.10
N CYS A 159 -5.15 -4.44 0.96
CA CYS A 159 -6.26 -3.89 1.74
C CYS A 159 -5.94 -4.06 3.20
N ASP A 160 -5.58 -2.95 3.85
CA ASP A 160 -5.14 -2.90 5.25
C ASP A 160 -6.11 -3.65 6.19
N ALA A 161 -7.42 -3.44 6.02
CA ALA A 161 -8.44 -4.13 6.82
C ALA A 161 -8.39 -5.66 6.68
N CYS A 162 -8.13 -6.17 5.47
CA CYS A 162 -7.98 -7.61 5.25
C CYS A 162 -6.65 -8.13 5.76
N GLU A 163 -5.57 -7.35 5.62
CA GLU A 163 -4.25 -7.71 6.13
C GLU A 163 -4.28 -7.82 7.65
N PHE A 164 -4.85 -6.84 8.35
CA PHE A 164 -5.03 -6.90 9.80
C PHE A 164 -5.95 -8.04 10.23
N ALA A 165 -7.06 -8.27 9.51
CA ALA A 165 -7.97 -9.37 9.83
C ALA A 165 -7.37 -10.76 9.57
N LYS A 166 -6.48 -10.88 8.58
CA LYS A 166 -5.79 -12.13 8.23
C LYS A 166 -4.42 -12.26 8.88
N LEU A 167 -4.03 -11.31 9.72
CA LEU A 167 -2.75 -11.35 10.42
C LEU A 167 -2.77 -12.52 11.40
N THR A 168 -2.28 -13.67 10.96
CA THR A 168 -2.08 -14.81 11.83
C THR A 168 -0.85 -14.57 12.67
N ARG A 169 -0.95 -14.79 13.98
CA ARG A 169 0.23 -14.81 14.85
C ARG A 169 1.24 -15.80 14.26
N SER A 170 2.51 -15.39 14.18
CA SER A 170 3.60 -16.27 13.78
C SER A 170 3.56 -17.56 14.60
N THR A 171 3.93 -18.69 13.99
CA THR A 171 4.06 -19.94 14.71
C THR A 171 4.99 -19.75 15.89
N TYR A 172 4.53 -20.14 17.08
CA TYR A 172 5.42 -20.17 18.22
C TYR A 172 6.49 -21.21 17.97
N VAL A 173 7.76 -20.81 18.02
CA VAL A 173 8.85 -21.77 18.12
C VAL A 173 8.68 -22.44 19.46
N PHE A 174 8.40 -23.75 19.45
CA PHE A 174 8.27 -24.53 20.66
C PHE A 174 9.64 -24.54 21.38
N SER A 175 9.80 -23.68 22.39
CA SER A 175 10.87 -23.79 23.37
C SER A 175 10.46 -24.89 24.35
N GLY A 176 10.57 -26.13 23.92
CA GLY A 176 10.24 -27.28 24.74
C GLY A 176 11.19 -27.38 25.91
N THR A 177 10.80 -26.89 27.08
CA THR A 177 11.34 -27.37 28.35
C THR A 177 10.82 -28.79 28.55
N LYS A 178 11.44 -29.76 27.86
CA LYS A 178 11.21 -31.17 28.15
C LYS A 178 11.97 -31.48 29.44
N SER A 179 11.21 -31.83 30.47
CA SER A 179 11.76 -32.36 31.73
C SER A 179 12.47 -33.68 31.44
N GLU A 180 13.68 -33.87 31.98
CA GLU A 180 14.43 -35.13 31.81
C GLU A 180 14.18 -36.12 32.96
N LYS A 181 13.69 -35.62 34.10
CA LYS A 181 13.43 -36.41 35.31
C LYS A 181 12.03 -36.15 35.87
N LEU A 182 11.56 -37.09 36.68
CA LEU A 182 10.34 -36.92 37.48
C LEU A 182 10.51 -35.72 38.42
N PHE A 183 9.47 -34.89 38.53
CA PHE A 183 9.39 -33.74 39.42
C PHE A 183 10.40 -32.60 39.15
N ASP A 184 11.13 -32.61 38.03
CA ASP A 184 12.02 -31.52 37.60
C ASP A 184 11.21 -30.25 37.28
N VAL A 185 10.05 -30.40 36.62
CA VAL A 185 9.13 -29.31 36.30
C VAL A 185 7.70 -29.76 36.56
N ILE A 186 7.03 -29.09 37.49
CA ILE A 186 5.61 -29.28 37.77
C ILE A 186 4.88 -28.01 37.32
N HIS A 187 3.95 -28.19 36.37
CA HIS A 187 3.02 -27.12 36.01
C HIS A 187 1.85 -27.11 36.99
N SER A 188 1.53 -25.94 37.53
CA SER A 188 0.39 -25.77 38.42
C SER A 188 -0.56 -24.69 37.89
N ASP A 189 -1.86 -24.92 38.07
CA ASP A 189 -2.88 -23.93 37.80
C ASP A 189 -4.01 -24.05 38.83
N VAL A 190 -4.57 -22.90 39.22
CA VAL A 190 -5.65 -22.81 40.21
C VAL A 190 -6.89 -22.27 39.51
N TRP A 191 -7.89 -23.12 39.38
CA TRP A 191 -9.16 -22.75 38.77
C TRP A 191 -10.19 -22.31 39.81
N GLY A 192 -10.98 -21.29 39.48
CA GLY A 192 -12.13 -20.82 40.26
C GLY A 192 -12.07 -19.35 40.69
N PRO A 193 -13.10 -18.84 41.39
CA PRO A 193 -14.16 -19.61 42.04
C PRO A 193 -15.20 -20.20 41.08
N CYS A 194 -15.62 -21.44 41.33
CA CYS A 194 -16.77 -22.04 40.68
C CYS A 194 -18.05 -21.30 41.11
N SER A 195 -18.93 -20.99 40.14
CA SER A 195 -20.26 -20.41 40.42
C SER A 195 -21.14 -21.35 41.23
N THR A 196 -20.96 -22.66 41.06
CA THR A 196 -21.64 -23.70 41.82
C THR A 196 -20.66 -24.31 42.81
N THR A 197 -20.97 -24.23 44.10
CA THR A 197 -20.16 -24.85 45.16
C THR A 197 -20.16 -26.38 44.97
N PHE A 198 -18.98 -27.00 44.92
CA PHE A 198 -18.86 -28.46 44.92
C PHE A 198 -19.28 -29.04 46.28
N LEU A 199 -19.38 -30.37 46.35
CA LEU A 199 -19.60 -31.12 47.59
C LEU A 199 -18.70 -30.56 48.72
N PHE A 200 -19.26 -30.40 49.92
CA PHE A 200 -18.54 -29.91 51.12
C PHE A 200 -17.95 -28.49 51.07
N GLY A 201 -18.40 -27.64 50.15
CA GLY A 201 -18.07 -26.20 50.18
C GLY A 201 -16.81 -25.81 49.40
N HIS A 202 -16.23 -26.74 48.63
CA HIS A 202 -15.10 -26.44 47.77
C HIS A 202 -15.52 -25.54 46.60
N LYS A 203 -14.71 -24.52 46.32
CA LYS A 203 -14.99 -23.50 45.29
C LYS A 203 -13.85 -23.35 44.30
N TRP A 204 -12.69 -23.90 44.61
CA TRP A 204 -11.50 -23.89 43.76
C TRP A 204 -10.99 -25.32 43.61
N PHE A 205 -10.18 -25.55 42.60
CA PHE A 205 -9.30 -26.71 42.54
C PHE A 205 -7.94 -26.31 42.00
N VAL A 206 -6.91 -27.03 42.42
CA VAL A 206 -5.56 -26.89 41.87
C VAL A 206 -5.19 -28.18 41.14
N THR A 207 -4.56 -28.02 39.99
CA THR A 207 -3.96 -29.13 39.24
C THR A 207 -2.45 -29.02 39.33
N PHE A 208 -1.78 -30.12 39.64
CA PHE A 208 -0.34 -30.27 39.51
C PHE A 208 -0.05 -31.28 38.41
N ILE A 209 0.75 -30.92 37.42
CA ILE A 209 1.06 -31.76 36.26
C ILE A 209 2.57 -31.90 36.17
N ASP A 210 3.07 -33.12 36.37
CA ASP A 210 4.48 -33.41 36.15
C ASP A 210 4.80 -33.41 34.65
N CYS A 211 5.79 -32.62 34.25
CA CYS A 211 6.12 -32.42 32.85
C CYS A 211 6.74 -33.67 32.20
N PHE A 212 7.41 -34.52 32.98
CA PHE A 212 8.05 -35.76 32.51
C PHE A 212 7.04 -36.91 32.35
N SER A 213 6.35 -37.30 33.43
CA SER A 213 5.43 -38.44 33.45
C SER A 213 4.04 -38.13 32.89
N ARG A 214 3.67 -36.84 32.80
CA ARG A 214 2.30 -36.37 32.53
C ARG A 214 1.29 -36.75 33.60
N THR A 215 1.73 -37.24 34.75
CA THR A 215 0.85 -37.50 35.89
C THR A 215 0.22 -36.19 36.35
N THR A 216 -1.09 -36.23 36.57
CA THR A 216 -1.89 -35.06 36.96
C THR A 216 -2.57 -35.35 38.29
N TRP A 217 -2.30 -34.53 39.29
CA TRP A 217 -2.99 -34.55 40.58
C TRP A 217 -3.96 -33.37 40.65
N VAL A 218 -5.17 -33.64 41.15
CA VAL A 218 -6.22 -32.63 41.30
C VAL A 218 -6.66 -32.59 42.75
N TYR A 219 -6.60 -31.41 43.36
CA TYR A 219 -7.03 -31.19 44.74
C TYR A 219 -8.15 -30.15 44.78
N LEU A 220 -9.24 -30.47 45.48
CA LEU A 220 -10.34 -29.54 45.73
C LEU A 220 -10.00 -28.63 46.91
N LEU A 221 -10.23 -27.33 46.77
CA LEU A 221 -9.86 -26.31 47.76
C LEU A 221 -11.08 -25.52 48.22
N LYS A 222 -11.15 -25.23 49.52
CA LYS A 222 -12.16 -24.30 50.07
C LYS A 222 -11.66 -22.87 50.01
N HIS A 223 -10.35 -22.65 50.08
CA HIS A 223 -9.72 -21.34 49.98
C HIS A 223 -8.41 -21.41 49.16
N LYS A 224 -8.03 -20.31 48.48
CA LYS A 224 -6.82 -20.27 47.65
C LYS A 224 -5.50 -20.41 48.45
N ASN A 225 -5.51 -20.15 49.75
CA ASN A 225 -4.33 -20.30 50.61
C ASN A 225 -3.98 -21.78 50.90
N GLU A 226 -4.87 -22.73 50.56
CA GLU A 226 -4.64 -24.17 50.73
C GLU A 226 -3.67 -24.76 49.68
N VAL A 227 -3.36 -24.02 48.61
CA VAL A 227 -2.55 -24.50 47.47
C VAL A 227 -1.19 -25.05 47.91
N PHE A 228 -0.50 -24.37 48.83
CA PHE A 228 0.81 -24.81 49.30
C PHE A 228 0.75 -26.15 50.04
N GLN A 229 -0.30 -26.36 50.83
CA GLN A 229 -0.48 -27.64 51.52
C GLN A 229 -0.77 -28.77 50.52
N SER A 230 -1.62 -28.51 49.53
CA SER A 230 -1.87 -29.47 48.45
C SER A 230 -0.62 -29.78 47.62
N PHE A 231 0.28 -28.80 47.45
CA PHE A 231 1.56 -29.01 46.79
C PHE A 231 2.48 -29.96 47.58
N LEU A 232 2.58 -29.80 48.91
CA LEU A 232 3.34 -30.72 49.75
C LEU A 232 2.79 -32.15 49.65
N SER A 233 1.46 -32.32 49.73
CA SER A 233 0.82 -33.62 49.55
C SER A 233 1.04 -34.24 48.16
N CYS A 234 1.31 -33.42 47.13
CA CYS A 234 1.62 -33.90 45.78
C CYS A 234 3.04 -34.48 45.70
N LEU A 235 3.99 -33.96 46.50
CA LEU A 235 5.39 -34.41 46.52
C LEU A 235 5.61 -35.67 47.35
N GLU A 236 4.61 -36.09 48.14
CA GLU A 236 4.66 -37.30 48.96
C GLU A 236 4.25 -38.57 48.21
N TRP A 237 3.81 -38.46 46.95
CA TRP A 237 3.47 -39.57 46.05
C TRP A 237 4.69 -40.13 45.33
#